data_AF-A0A9D9SNK9-F1
#
_entry.id   AF-A0A9D9SNK9-F1
#
_cell.length_a   1.000
_cell.length_b   1.000
_cell.length_c   1.000
_cell.angle_alpha   90.00
_cell.angle_beta   90.00
_cell.angle_gamma   90.00
#
_symmetry.space_group_name_H-M   'P 1'
#
loop_
_entity.id
_entity.type
_entity.pdbx_description
1 polymer ?
#
loop_
_entity_poly.entity_id
_entity_poly.type
_entity_poly.pdbx_seq_one_letter_code
_entity_poly.pdbx_strand_id
1 'polypeptide(L)'
;LGALAWDQMSSYEHALQTRMDATRQQVEVAHGLIVWAQAQEAAGKLTRDQAQKTVLSALEAVRYDSKEYFWVNDMQPKILMHPIKPELNGKDVGDMKDPNGLALFKAFVAEVRQHGKGFVSYQWPKPGKSKPQDKVSYVMGFEPWGWVVGSGVYIEDLRSDALEKAAWTSGVVAASLIIAAYLFLCFYRVMDGGLRETRRHLRAMTSGDLTTSPSPWGGDEAAQLMLELRAMQESLRGMVLRVRRSSDEIVHSSSEIAAGAADLSARTEQAAANLEESAASMEEISSTVKSTAEHTREASEMARHNAKTAADGGRVMRDVVQTMEGIRNSSNQIGEIIGTIDGIAFQTNILALNAAVEAARAGEQGRGFAVVASEVRALAKRSADAAREIKALIDRSVEQVETGTSIVRSAGTTIDEIVASSQRVDQLLGEVATGAREQSLGIGQIGQAVQDLDRMTQQNAALVEQTAAAASAMKDQAHTLADEVARFKTPVGMALTVAAESGAHADFDFDKAIEAHRQWKVKLRKAIADRENLDADTICRDDQCPLGKWIHGPGGVQWGTRPNFVALLDKHAEFHQTAAGVARQINAGQYAQAEQLIGAGSRFAQVSTEVATILTRAKRGM
;
A
#
# COMPACT_ATOMS: atom_id res chain seq x y z
N LEU A 1 14.96 64.71 26.77
CA LEU A 1 15.78 65.60 27.64
C LEU A 1 15.96 66.99 27.01
N GLY A 2 16.51 67.12 25.80
CA GLY A 2 16.68 68.43 25.14
C GLY A 2 15.39 69.27 24.99
N ALA A 3 14.29 68.65 24.56
CA ALA A 3 13.01 69.35 24.40
C ALA A 3 12.39 69.83 25.74
N LEU A 4 12.59 69.07 26.83
CA LEU A 4 12.10 69.45 28.15
C LEU A 4 12.93 70.58 28.75
N ALA A 5 14.25 70.56 28.57
CA ALA A 5 15.12 71.66 28.98
C ALA A 5 14.79 72.96 28.22
N TRP A 6 14.48 72.85 26.92
CA TRP A 6 14.03 73.98 26.11
C TRP A 6 12.71 74.58 26.61
N ASP A 7 11.70 73.75 26.85
CA ASP A 7 10.38 74.18 27.35
C ASP A 7 10.48 74.87 28.73
N GLN A 8 11.32 74.31 29.61
CA GLN A 8 11.58 74.88 30.93
C GLN A 8 12.26 76.26 30.84
N MET A 9 13.27 76.39 29.97
CA MET A 9 13.99 77.64 29.76
C MET A 9 13.07 78.70 29.15
N SER A 10 12.33 78.33 28.11
CA SER A 10 11.36 79.20 27.45
C SER A 10 10.30 79.72 28.41
N SER A 11 9.79 78.85 29.28
CA SER A 11 8.80 79.23 30.31
C SER A 11 9.36 80.24 31.31
N TYR A 12 10.62 80.06 31.74
CA TYR A 12 11.31 81.00 32.64
C TYR A 12 11.52 82.36 31.96
N GLU A 13 12.01 82.37 30.72
CA GLU A 13 12.24 83.60 29.95
C GLU A 13 10.94 84.39 29.71
N HIS A 14 9.86 83.72 29.34
CA HIS A 14 8.56 84.37 29.16
C HIS A 14 8.03 85.00 30.46
N ALA A 15 8.19 84.31 31.59
CA ALA A 15 7.73 84.81 32.88
C ALA A 15 8.55 86.03 33.37
N LEU A 16 9.87 86.01 33.14
CA LEU A 16 10.76 87.14 33.41
C LEU A 16 10.40 88.36 32.54
N GLN A 17 10.27 88.16 31.23
CA GLN A 17 9.94 89.21 30.26
C GLN A 17 8.61 89.89 30.62
N THR A 18 7.59 89.10 30.97
CA THR A 18 6.26 89.61 31.36
C THR A 18 6.36 90.56 32.58
N ARG A 19 7.16 90.21 33.60
CA ARG A 19 7.36 91.07 34.78
C ARG A 19 8.15 92.35 34.45
N MET A 20 9.15 92.24 33.58
CA MET A 20 9.92 93.40 33.13
C MET A 20 9.03 94.38 32.35
N ASP A 21 8.22 93.89 31.42
CA ASP A 21 7.28 94.72 30.64
C ASP A 21 6.23 95.41 31.54
N ALA A 22 5.69 94.71 32.54
CA ALA A 22 4.79 95.29 33.53
C ALA A 22 5.47 96.41 34.33
N THR A 23 6.72 96.20 34.76
CA THR A 23 7.52 97.21 35.48
C THR A 23 7.76 98.46 34.63
N ARG A 24 8.12 98.28 33.36
CA ARG A 24 8.29 99.39 32.40
C ARG A 24 7.03 100.25 32.33
N GLN A 25 5.87 99.64 32.12
CA GLN A 25 4.60 100.35 32.00
C GLN A 25 4.30 101.19 33.25
N GLN A 26 4.58 100.66 34.44
CA GLN A 26 4.36 101.37 35.70
C GLN A 26 5.27 102.60 35.84
N VAL A 27 6.53 102.49 35.43
CA VAL A 27 7.46 103.63 35.43
C VAL A 27 7.09 104.67 34.37
N GLU A 28 6.58 104.26 33.22
CA GLU A 28 6.08 105.18 32.19
C GLU A 28 4.84 105.97 32.70
N VAL A 29 3.97 105.34 33.48
CA VAL A 29 2.86 106.02 34.18
C VAL A 29 3.39 107.02 35.21
N ALA A 30 4.38 106.62 36.02
CA ALA A 30 5.02 107.51 36.99
C ALA A 30 5.70 108.71 36.31
N HIS A 31 6.38 108.49 35.18
CA HIS A 31 6.94 109.55 34.35
C HIS A 31 5.84 110.47 33.79
N GLY A 32 4.69 109.93 33.39
CA GLY A 32 3.53 110.74 32.98
C GLY A 32 3.04 111.72 34.07
N LEU A 33 3.10 111.34 35.34
CA LEU A 33 2.80 112.24 36.46
C LEU A 33 3.83 113.38 36.57
N ILE A 34 5.10 113.11 36.31
CA ILE A 34 6.18 114.10 36.29
C ILE A 34 5.97 115.09 35.14
N VAL A 35 5.63 114.60 33.95
CA VAL A 35 5.29 115.43 32.78
C VAL A 35 4.09 116.33 33.08
N TRP A 36 3.04 115.78 33.70
CA TRP A 36 1.86 116.56 34.10
C TRP A 36 2.23 117.69 35.08
N ALA A 37 3.06 117.40 36.07
CA ALA A 37 3.49 118.39 37.05
C ALA A 37 4.35 119.50 36.40
N GLN A 38 5.25 119.15 35.48
CA GLN A 38 6.03 120.13 34.70
C GLN A 38 5.14 120.98 33.78
N ALA A 39 4.06 120.43 33.24
CA ALA A 39 3.10 121.22 32.46
C ALA A 39 2.37 122.26 33.33
N GLN A 40 2.08 121.96 34.61
CA GLN A 40 1.55 122.96 35.55
C GLN A 40 2.57 124.06 35.89
N GLU A 41 3.86 123.71 35.96
CA GLU A 41 4.96 124.68 36.09
C GLU A 41 5.04 125.59 34.86
N ALA A 42 5.06 125.02 33.65
CA ALA A 42 5.16 125.77 32.39
C ALA A 42 3.95 126.69 32.15
N ALA A 43 2.77 126.30 32.65
CA ALA A 43 1.55 127.12 32.62
C ALA A 43 1.51 128.22 33.71
N GLY A 44 2.54 128.31 34.56
CA GLY A 44 2.63 129.29 35.65
C GLY A 44 1.67 129.03 36.83
N LYS A 45 0.99 127.88 36.87
CA LYS A 45 0.02 127.52 37.92
C LYS A 45 0.70 127.04 39.20
N LEU A 46 1.88 126.43 39.07
CA LEU A 46 2.73 126.03 40.18
C LEU A 46 4.13 126.61 39.96
N THR A 47 4.79 126.98 41.06
CA THR A 47 6.25 127.19 41.00
C THR A 47 6.96 125.85 40.79
N ARG A 48 8.18 125.86 40.26
CA ARG A 48 9.00 124.65 40.08
C ARG A 48 9.10 123.81 41.36
N ASP A 49 9.32 124.46 42.50
CA ASP A 49 9.42 123.78 43.80
C ASP A 49 8.08 123.14 44.22
N GLN A 50 6.96 123.83 44.01
CA GLN A 50 5.63 123.28 44.28
C GLN A 50 5.32 122.09 43.35
N ALA A 51 5.58 122.21 42.04
CA ALA A 51 5.34 121.13 41.07
C ALA A 51 6.18 119.89 41.39
N GLN A 52 7.47 120.07 41.69
CA GLN A 52 8.38 119.00 42.09
C GLN A 52 7.92 118.33 43.39
N LYS A 53 7.57 119.10 44.42
CA LYS A 53 7.11 118.55 45.70
C LYS A 53 5.79 117.78 45.57
N THR A 54 4.83 118.29 44.78
CA THR A 54 3.54 117.64 44.54
C THR A 54 3.72 116.25 43.91
N VAL A 55 4.56 116.13 42.88
CA VAL A 55 4.76 114.83 42.23
C VAL A 55 5.58 113.87 43.07
N LEU A 56 6.58 114.34 43.84
CA LEU A 56 7.34 113.47 44.73
C LEU A 56 6.45 112.87 45.81
N SER A 57 5.57 113.66 46.43
CA SER A 57 4.59 113.14 47.41
C SER A 57 3.57 112.18 46.78
N ALA A 58 3.15 112.43 45.53
CA ALA A 58 2.28 111.50 44.81
C ALA A 58 2.98 110.15 44.54
N LEU A 59 4.20 110.18 43.98
CA LEU A 59 4.97 108.98 43.69
C LEU A 59 5.37 108.20 44.95
N GLU A 60 5.62 108.89 46.07
CA GLU A 60 5.94 108.28 47.35
C GLU A 60 4.77 107.44 47.91
N ALA A 61 3.52 107.86 47.66
CA ALA A 61 2.32 107.17 48.14
C ALA A 61 1.89 106.00 47.24
N VAL A 62 2.26 106.01 45.95
CA VAL A 62 1.83 104.97 45.00
C VAL A 62 2.57 103.66 45.27
N ARG A 63 1.81 102.57 45.38
CA ARG A 63 2.31 101.18 45.37
C ARG A 63 1.58 100.38 44.29
N TYR A 64 2.29 99.48 43.63
CA TYR A 64 1.72 98.55 42.67
C TYR A 64 2.22 97.11 42.93
N ASP A 65 1.56 96.12 42.33
CA ASP A 65 1.85 94.70 42.54
C ASP A 65 2.00 94.35 44.04
N SER A 66 1.03 94.86 44.82
CA SER A 66 0.92 94.78 46.29
C SER A 66 2.03 95.45 47.12
N LYS A 67 3.28 95.56 46.63
CA LYS A 67 4.45 95.97 47.44
C LYS A 67 5.53 96.75 46.69
N GLU A 68 5.42 96.92 45.38
CA GLU A 68 6.44 97.64 44.60
C GLU A 68 6.24 99.15 44.66
N TYR A 69 7.33 99.88 44.46
CA TYR A 69 7.42 101.30 44.76
C TYR A 69 8.33 102.03 43.78
N PHE A 70 8.06 103.33 43.60
CA PHE A 70 8.89 104.22 42.80
C PHE A 70 9.95 104.91 43.64
N TRP A 71 11.11 105.17 43.06
CA TRP A 71 12.08 106.12 43.63
C TRP A 71 12.45 107.15 42.56
N VAL A 72 12.95 108.31 43.02
CA VAL A 72 13.43 109.38 42.15
C VAL A 72 14.81 109.83 42.62
N ASN A 73 15.76 109.93 41.71
CA ASN A 73 17.06 110.55 41.91
C ASN A 73 17.35 111.60 40.84
N ASP A 74 18.33 112.47 41.04
CA ASP A 74 18.80 113.39 39.99
C ASP A 74 19.93 112.78 39.14
N MET A 75 20.41 113.54 38.16
CA MET A 75 21.54 113.17 37.29
C MET A 75 22.91 113.21 37.98
N GLN A 76 23.00 113.69 39.23
CA GLN A 76 24.19 113.71 40.08
C GLN A 76 23.98 112.75 41.28
N PRO A 77 23.73 111.47 40.95
CA PRO A 77 22.91 110.47 41.69
C PRO A 77 22.55 110.82 43.14
N LYS A 78 21.80 111.89 43.34
CA LYS A 78 21.26 112.29 44.63
C LYS A 78 19.81 111.84 44.71
N ILE A 79 19.43 111.15 45.78
CA ILE A 79 18.03 110.72 45.95
C ILE A 79 17.16 111.94 46.24
N LEU A 80 16.09 112.09 45.47
CA LEU A 80 15.06 113.10 45.69
C LEU A 80 13.90 112.52 46.50
N MET A 81 13.54 111.25 46.24
CA MET A 81 12.51 110.53 46.99
C MET A 81 12.74 109.01 46.92
N HIS A 82 12.72 108.36 48.08
CA HIS A 82 12.70 106.91 48.21
C HIS A 82 11.76 106.48 49.35
N PRO A 83 10.67 105.77 49.07
CA PRO A 83 9.59 105.57 50.03
C PRO A 83 9.90 104.52 51.11
N ILE A 84 10.78 103.56 50.80
CA ILE A 84 11.17 102.48 51.74
C ILE A 84 12.42 102.84 52.56
N LYS A 85 13.19 103.83 52.10
CA LYS A 85 14.46 104.26 52.69
C LYS A 85 14.55 105.78 52.68
N PRO A 86 13.65 106.47 53.40
CA PRO A 86 13.61 107.93 53.42
C PRO A 86 14.91 108.54 53.95
N GLU A 87 15.72 107.78 54.70
CA GLU A 87 17.05 108.19 55.16
C GLU A 87 18.07 108.46 54.03
N LEU A 88 17.75 108.06 52.79
CA LEU A 88 18.55 108.38 51.60
C LEU A 88 18.16 109.70 50.95
N ASN A 89 16.96 110.24 51.23
CA ASN A 89 16.48 111.46 50.60
C ASN A 89 17.43 112.63 50.89
N GLY A 90 17.86 113.31 49.84
CA GLY A 90 18.80 114.42 49.90
C GLY A 90 20.29 114.02 49.97
N LYS A 91 20.64 112.73 49.98
CA LYS A 91 22.04 112.26 49.99
C LYS A 91 22.51 111.88 48.59
N ASP A 92 23.80 112.12 48.33
CA ASP A 92 24.51 111.55 47.20
C ASP A 92 24.71 110.05 47.45
N VAL A 93 24.21 109.23 46.54
CA VAL A 93 24.28 107.76 46.60
C VAL A 93 25.07 107.18 45.42
N GLY A 94 25.85 108.01 44.71
CA GLY A 94 26.61 107.59 43.55
C GLY A 94 27.64 106.50 43.83
N ASP A 95 28.22 106.46 45.04
CA ASP A 95 29.18 105.43 45.45
C ASP A 95 28.54 104.23 46.16
N MET A 96 27.21 104.20 46.28
CA MET A 96 26.51 103.06 46.86
C MET A 96 26.56 101.86 45.91
N LYS A 97 27.20 100.78 46.36
CA LYS A 97 27.33 99.53 45.62
C LYS A 97 26.37 98.47 46.14
N ASP A 98 25.88 97.63 45.24
CA ASP A 98 25.23 96.38 45.60
C ASP A 98 26.27 95.32 46.06
N PRO A 99 25.87 94.17 46.62
CA PRO A 99 26.78 93.10 47.02
C PRO A 99 27.68 92.55 45.91
N ASN A 100 27.29 92.73 44.64
CA ASN A 100 28.08 92.32 43.47
C ASN A 100 29.07 93.42 43.04
N GLY A 101 29.14 94.55 43.76
CA GLY A 101 30.06 95.66 43.51
C GLY A 101 29.54 96.69 42.51
N LEU A 102 28.31 96.57 42.02
CA LEU A 102 27.71 97.48 41.05
C LEU A 102 27.27 98.77 41.74
N ALA A 103 27.81 99.92 41.31
CA ALA A 103 27.36 101.24 41.76
C ALA A 103 25.99 101.57 41.15
N LEU A 104 24.92 101.08 41.76
CA LEU A 104 23.60 100.98 41.14
C LEU A 104 22.99 102.33 40.70
N PHE A 105 23.14 103.40 41.50
CA PHE A 105 22.60 104.72 41.13
C PHE A 105 23.42 105.39 40.02
N LYS A 106 24.73 105.15 39.96
CA LYS A 106 25.56 105.52 38.80
C LYS A 106 25.14 104.73 37.56
N ALA A 107 24.84 103.44 37.70
CA ALA A 107 24.36 102.62 36.59
C ALA A 107 23.00 103.11 36.07
N PHE A 108 22.05 103.49 36.94
CA PHE A 108 20.78 104.09 36.53
C PHE A 108 20.97 105.40 35.77
N VAL A 109 21.82 106.29 36.29
CA VAL A 109 22.11 107.57 35.64
C VAL A 109 22.84 107.36 34.32
N ALA A 110 23.79 106.42 34.25
CA ALA A 110 24.50 106.08 33.02
C ALA A 110 23.54 105.53 31.96
N GLU A 111 22.64 104.63 32.35
CA GLU A 111 21.61 104.05 31.47
C GLU A 111 20.70 105.14 30.90
N VAL A 112 20.22 106.03 31.76
CA VAL A 112 19.40 107.17 31.35
C VAL A 112 20.18 108.16 30.48
N ARG A 113 21.46 108.43 30.77
CA ARG A 113 22.28 109.33 29.94
C ARG A 113 22.54 108.76 28.55
N GLN A 114 22.72 107.46 28.45
CA GLN A 114 23.05 106.80 27.19
C GLN A 114 21.80 106.56 26.32
N HIS A 115 20.69 106.12 26.92
CA HIS A 115 19.52 105.64 26.19
C HIS A 115 18.22 106.39 26.54
N GLY A 116 18.25 107.33 27.49
CA GLY A 116 17.07 108.04 28.01
C GLY A 116 16.23 107.21 28.99
N LYS A 117 16.20 105.88 28.80
CA LYS A 117 15.48 104.91 29.63
C LYS A 117 16.08 103.51 29.43
N GLY A 118 15.94 102.62 30.41
CA GLY A 118 16.45 101.25 30.28
C GLY A 118 16.24 100.39 31.53
N PHE A 119 16.56 99.10 31.40
CA PHE A 119 16.55 98.17 32.53
C PHE A 119 17.95 98.00 33.11
N VAL A 120 18.04 97.97 34.43
CA VAL A 120 19.27 97.71 35.15
C VAL A 120 19.00 96.61 36.17
N SER A 121 19.83 95.55 36.09
CA SER A 121 19.80 94.41 37.00
C SER A 121 20.83 94.60 38.10
N TYR A 122 20.42 94.40 39.35
CA TYR A 122 21.23 94.62 40.54
C TYR A 122 20.64 93.87 41.73
N GLN A 123 21.33 93.87 42.86
CA GLN A 123 20.79 93.31 44.09
C GLN A 123 20.29 94.38 45.05
N TRP A 124 19.06 94.20 45.53
CA TRP A 124 18.45 95.11 46.51
C TRP A 124 17.73 94.34 47.61
N PRO A 125 17.78 94.80 48.88
CA PRO A 125 16.99 94.20 49.94
C PRO A 125 15.49 94.37 49.67
N LYS A 126 14.75 93.25 49.62
CA LYS A 126 13.29 93.26 49.54
C LYS A 126 12.71 93.81 50.86
N PRO A 127 11.67 94.67 50.84
CA PRO A 127 11.06 95.16 52.07
C PRO A 127 10.73 94.01 53.05
N GLY A 128 11.25 94.10 54.27
CA GLY A 128 11.11 93.05 55.30
C GLY A 128 12.16 91.92 55.26
N LYS A 129 13.11 91.94 54.32
CA LYS A 129 14.23 90.97 54.26
C LYS A 129 15.58 91.70 54.29
N SER A 130 16.51 91.20 55.10
CA SER A 130 17.86 91.77 55.23
C SER A 130 18.83 91.31 54.14
N LYS A 131 18.58 90.15 53.52
CA LYS A 131 19.38 89.66 52.40
C LYS A 131 18.98 90.34 51.08
N PRO A 132 19.92 90.96 50.36
CA PRO A 132 19.69 91.45 49.00
C PRO A 132 19.20 90.32 48.09
N GLN A 133 18.26 90.61 47.21
CA GLN A 133 17.73 89.70 46.20
C GLN A 133 17.95 90.30 44.81
N ASP A 134 18.06 89.45 43.80
CA ASP A 134 18.16 89.89 42.41
C ASP A 134 16.90 90.68 42.04
N LYS A 135 17.12 91.92 41.62
CA LYS A 135 16.11 92.90 41.26
C LYS A 135 16.44 93.47 39.89
N VAL A 136 15.43 93.52 39.02
CA VAL A 136 15.54 94.19 37.73
C VAL A 136 14.65 95.42 37.79
N SER A 137 15.24 96.59 37.63
CA SER A 137 14.50 97.85 37.62
C SER A 137 14.55 98.53 36.28
N TYR A 138 13.44 99.16 35.92
CA TYR A 138 13.37 100.08 34.79
C TYR A 138 13.54 101.50 35.29
N VAL A 139 14.38 102.28 34.62
CA VAL A 139 14.64 103.68 34.93
C VAL A 139 14.37 104.55 33.71
N MET A 140 13.84 105.75 33.94
CA MET A 140 13.50 106.69 32.88
C MET A 140 13.91 108.10 33.29
N GLY A 141 14.63 108.78 32.41
CA GLY A 141 15.04 110.16 32.60
C GLY A 141 13.93 111.15 32.27
N PHE A 142 13.89 112.24 33.03
CA PHE A 142 13.11 113.42 32.74
C PHE A 142 14.04 114.64 32.70
N GLU A 143 14.44 115.02 31.48
CA GLU A 143 15.45 116.04 31.21
C GLU A 143 15.13 117.43 31.79
N PRO A 144 13.89 117.97 31.75
CA PRO A 144 13.60 119.33 32.23
C PRO A 144 13.99 119.58 33.69
N TRP A 145 13.92 118.52 34.51
CA TRP A 145 14.32 118.57 35.91
C TRP A 145 15.61 117.81 36.21
N GLY A 146 16.18 117.12 35.22
CA GLY A 146 17.32 116.23 35.42
C GLY A 146 16.99 115.09 36.39
N TRP A 147 15.77 114.56 36.34
CA TRP A 147 15.33 113.48 37.23
C TRP A 147 15.45 112.13 36.56
N VAL A 148 15.60 111.10 37.37
CA VAL A 148 15.54 109.69 37.01
C VAL A 148 14.49 109.07 37.91
N VAL A 149 13.39 108.62 37.33
CA VAL A 149 12.37 107.84 38.03
C VAL A 149 12.57 106.37 37.72
N GLY A 150 12.48 105.53 38.75
CA GLY A 150 12.64 104.10 38.58
C GLY A 150 11.71 103.29 39.46
N SER A 151 11.46 102.06 39.02
CA SER A 151 10.86 100.99 39.81
C SER A 151 11.39 99.64 39.33
N GLY A 152 11.30 98.60 40.16
CA GLY A 152 11.74 97.27 39.77
C GLY A 152 11.09 96.15 40.52
N VAL A 153 11.32 94.94 40.03
CA VAL A 153 10.74 93.68 40.50
C VAL A 153 11.81 92.68 40.87
N TYR A 154 11.52 91.86 41.88
CA TYR A 154 12.40 90.77 42.30
C TYR A 154 12.16 89.52 41.44
N ILE A 155 13.23 88.78 41.12
CA ILE A 155 13.17 87.64 40.18
C ILE A 155 13.53 86.27 40.81
N GLU A 156 13.81 86.23 42.11
CA GLU A 156 14.25 85.02 42.82
C GLU A 156 13.18 83.91 42.88
N ASP A 157 11.90 84.28 43.02
CA ASP A 157 10.76 83.37 43.07
C ASP A 157 10.51 82.65 41.74
N LEU A 158 10.79 83.31 40.61
CA LEU A 158 10.74 82.69 39.28
C LEU A 158 11.78 81.57 39.14
N ARG A 159 12.93 81.72 39.80
CA ARG A 159 14.02 80.75 39.73
C ARG A 159 13.75 79.51 40.58
N SER A 160 13.15 79.66 41.76
CA SER A 160 12.80 78.53 42.62
C SER A 160 11.73 77.63 41.99
N ASP A 161 10.69 78.22 41.39
CA ASP A 161 9.60 77.47 40.76
C ASP A 161 10.08 76.70 39.52
N ALA A 162 11.02 77.28 38.77
CA ALA A 162 11.65 76.62 37.63
C ALA A 162 12.49 75.40 38.05
N LEU A 163 13.19 75.46 39.18
CA LEU A 163 14.00 74.35 39.69
C LEU A 163 13.15 73.18 40.21
N GLU A 164 12.06 73.45 40.91
CA GLU A 164 11.17 72.42 41.45
C GLU A 164 10.49 71.61 40.33
N LYS A 165 9.96 72.30 39.31
CA LYS A 165 9.36 71.65 38.13
C LYS A 165 10.38 70.81 37.35
N ALA A 166 11.65 71.26 37.29
CA ALA A 166 12.71 70.54 36.59
C ALA A 166 13.09 69.24 37.31
N ALA A 167 13.10 69.25 38.65
CA ALA A 167 13.37 68.06 39.45
C ALA A 167 12.28 67.00 39.29
N TRP A 168 11.00 67.40 39.33
CA TRP A 168 9.87 66.49 39.16
C TRP A 168 9.85 65.82 37.77
N THR A 169 9.96 66.63 36.71
CA THR A 169 9.97 66.13 35.31
C THR A 169 11.13 65.17 35.05
N SER A 170 12.32 65.48 35.57
CA SER A 170 13.49 64.59 35.47
C SER A 170 13.27 63.25 36.17
N GLY A 171 12.60 63.25 37.33
CA GLY A 171 12.26 62.04 38.07
C GLY A 171 11.32 61.10 37.29
N VAL A 172 10.28 61.65 36.67
CA VAL A 172 9.31 60.87 35.86
C VAL A 172 10.00 60.25 34.63
N VAL A 173 10.87 61.01 33.96
CA VAL A 173 11.63 60.52 32.79
C VAL A 173 12.56 59.39 33.19
N ALA A 174 13.30 59.53 34.31
CA ALA A 174 14.18 58.49 34.81
C ALA A 174 13.42 57.21 35.16
N ALA A 175 12.29 57.32 35.87
CA ALA A 175 11.44 56.16 36.20
C ALA A 175 10.91 55.46 34.93
N SER A 176 10.46 56.23 33.94
CA SER A 176 9.97 55.70 32.66
C SER A 176 11.07 54.95 31.90
N LEU A 177 12.30 55.49 31.89
CA LEU A 177 13.45 54.83 31.27
C LEU A 177 13.84 53.53 31.97
N ILE A 178 13.78 53.50 33.31
CA ILE A 178 14.07 52.27 34.09
C ILE A 178 13.02 51.20 33.79
N ILE A 179 11.74 51.55 33.77
CA ILE A 179 10.65 50.61 33.43
C ILE A 179 10.82 50.10 31.99
N ALA A 180 11.10 50.99 31.04
CA ALA A 180 11.35 50.61 29.64
C ALA A 180 12.56 49.66 29.53
N ALA A 181 13.66 49.95 30.23
CA ALA A 181 14.84 49.09 30.25
C ALA A 181 14.55 47.72 30.88
N TYR A 182 13.77 47.66 31.96
CA TYR A 182 13.36 46.41 32.60
C TYR A 182 12.47 45.57 31.66
N LEU A 183 11.44 46.17 31.06
CA LEU A 183 10.57 45.47 30.10
C LEU A 183 11.35 44.97 28.88
N PHE A 184 12.28 45.79 28.36
CA PHE A 184 13.15 45.39 27.26
C PHE A 184 14.08 44.23 27.65
N LEU A 185 14.65 44.25 28.86
CA LEU A 185 15.51 43.18 29.35
C LEU A 185 14.74 41.86 29.54
N CYS A 186 13.52 41.93 30.07
CA CYS A 186 12.62 40.79 30.20
C CYS A 186 12.29 40.20 28.82
N PHE A 187 11.86 41.04 27.87
CA PHE A 187 11.59 40.63 26.49
C PHE A 187 12.83 39.98 25.84
N TYR A 188 14.00 40.62 25.96
CA TYR A 188 15.26 40.10 25.42
C TYR A 188 15.60 38.72 25.99
N ARG A 189 15.49 38.52 27.32
CA ARG A 189 15.80 37.23 27.94
C ARG A 189 14.85 36.11 27.53
N VAL A 190 13.55 36.39 27.46
CA VAL A 190 12.55 35.40 27.02
C VAL A 190 12.79 35.04 25.55
N MET A 191 12.98 36.04 24.69
CA MET A 191 13.23 35.81 23.26
C MET A 191 14.53 35.06 22.99
N ASP A 192 15.66 35.46 23.59
CA ASP A 192 16.95 34.79 23.43
C ASP A 192 16.91 33.35 23.94
N GLY A 193 16.23 33.09 25.06
CA GLY A 193 16.03 31.75 25.60
C GLY A 193 15.22 30.86 24.66
N GLY A 194 14.03 31.31 24.23
CA GLY A 194 13.13 30.57 23.35
C GLY A 194 13.77 30.25 21.99
N LEU A 195 14.41 31.23 21.35
CA LEU A 195 15.10 31.04 20.06
C LEU A 195 16.29 30.08 20.17
N ARG A 196 17.04 30.14 21.27
CA ARG A 196 18.19 29.25 21.50
C ARG A 196 17.74 27.80 21.67
N GLU A 197 16.63 27.58 22.35
CA GLU A 197 16.06 26.25 22.55
C GLU A 197 15.47 25.67 21.27
N THR A 198 14.73 26.48 20.50
CA THR A 198 14.29 26.11 19.15
C THR A 198 15.47 25.72 18.26
N ARG A 199 16.57 26.51 18.28
CA ARG A 199 17.80 26.19 17.54
C ARG A 199 18.43 24.86 17.98
N ARG A 200 18.39 24.54 19.28
CA ARG A 200 18.90 23.28 19.82
C ARG A 200 18.13 22.09 19.26
N HIS A 201 16.80 22.15 19.28
CA HIS A 201 15.95 21.09 18.74
C HIS A 201 16.06 20.94 17.22
N LEU A 202 16.09 22.04 16.46
CA LEU A 202 16.33 21.98 15.02
C LEU A 202 17.67 21.31 14.68
N ARG A 203 18.75 21.65 15.41
CA ARG A 203 20.06 21.00 15.23
C ARG A 203 20.00 19.51 15.54
N ALA A 204 19.36 19.12 16.64
CA ALA A 204 19.16 17.73 17.00
C ALA A 204 18.47 16.97 15.86
N MET A 205 17.35 17.49 15.35
CA MET A 205 16.61 16.89 14.23
C MET A 205 17.44 16.78 12.96
N THR A 206 18.18 17.83 12.57
CA THR A 206 19.06 17.78 11.38
C THR A 206 20.22 16.80 11.53
N SER A 207 20.62 16.48 12.76
CA SER A 207 21.65 15.47 13.05
C SER A 207 21.08 14.05 13.19
N GLY A 208 19.79 13.86 12.96
CA GLY A 208 19.08 12.58 13.14
C GLY A 208 18.70 12.30 14.60
N ASP A 209 18.98 13.17 15.55
CA ASP A 209 18.57 12.98 16.94
C ASP A 209 17.10 13.40 17.14
N LEU A 210 16.21 12.42 17.08
CA LEU A 210 14.79 12.60 17.36
C LEU A 210 14.46 12.24 18.82
N THR A 211 15.42 12.10 19.74
CA THR A 211 15.12 11.68 21.13
C THR A 211 14.57 12.81 22.00
N THR A 212 14.83 14.08 21.66
CA THR A 212 14.42 15.25 22.46
C THR A 212 12.92 15.56 22.31
N SER A 213 12.24 16.13 23.30
CA SER A 213 10.88 16.66 23.11
C SER A 213 10.85 18.14 23.47
N PRO A 214 10.58 19.07 22.53
CA PRO A 214 10.37 20.47 22.86
C PRO A 214 9.23 20.60 23.88
N SER A 215 9.52 21.27 25.00
CA SER A 215 8.54 21.57 26.04
C SER A 215 8.67 23.06 26.41
N PRO A 216 7.93 23.95 25.72
CA PRO A 216 8.01 25.37 26.00
C PRO A 216 7.40 25.72 27.35
N TRP A 217 7.83 26.86 27.91
CA TRP A 217 7.19 27.52 29.03
C TRP A 217 6.63 28.86 28.54
N GLY A 218 5.39 29.20 28.91
CA GLY A 218 4.71 30.42 28.45
C GLY A 218 3.74 30.17 27.29
N GLY A 219 3.29 31.26 26.65
CA GLY A 219 2.28 31.24 25.58
C GLY A 219 2.54 32.28 24.48
N ASP A 220 3.77 32.75 24.35
CA ASP A 220 4.22 33.66 23.29
C ASP A 220 4.50 32.92 21.97
N GLU A 221 4.92 33.66 20.95
CA GLU A 221 5.22 33.14 19.61
C GLU A 221 6.36 32.10 19.64
N ALA A 222 7.33 32.25 20.56
CA ALA A 222 8.41 31.28 20.70
C ALA A 222 7.90 29.95 21.28
N ALA A 223 6.98 30.02 22.25
CA ALA A 223 6.31 28.83 22.79
C ALA A 223 5.46 28.11 21.73
N GLN A 224 4.70 28.84 20.91
CA GLN A 224 3.93 28.26 19.82
C GLN A 224 4.82 27.57 18.77
N LEU A 225 5.92 28.20 18.37
CA LEU A 225 6.90 27.60 17.45
C LEU A 225 7.50 26.30 17.99
N MET A 226 7.79 26.23 19.30
CA MET A 226 8.27 24.99 19.93
C MET A 226 7.22 23.87 19.93
N LEU A 227 5.93 24.19 20.07
CA LEU A 227 4.84 23.21 19.97
C LEU A 227 4.72 22.65 18.54
N GLU A 228 4.80 23.51 17.53
CA GLU A 228 4.83 23.08 16.12
C GLU A 228 6.06 22.20 15.83
N LEU A 229 7.22 22.58 16.36
CA LEU A 229 8.45 21.79 16.26
C LEU A 229 8.30 20.41 16.90
N ARG A 230 7.62 20.33 18.05
CA ARG A 230 7.29 19.05 18.70
C ARG A 230 6.39 18.18 17.82
N ALA A 231 5.35 18.77 17.22
CA ALA A 231 4.45 18.05 16.32
C ALA A 231 5.19 17.51 15.07
N MET A 232 6.08 18.32 14.48
CA MET A 232 6.93 17.90 13.36
C MET A 232 7.87 16.76 13.76
N GLN A 233 8.51 16.86 14.94
CA GLN A 233 9.38 15.81 15.45
C GLN A 233 8.64 14.50 15.71
N GLU A 234 7.42 14.56 16.23
CA GLU A 234 6.57 13.38 16.46
C GLU A 234 6.14 12.71 15.14
N SER A 235 5.78 13.51 14.14
CA SER A 235 5.47 13.02 12.80
C SER A 235 6.67 12.30 12.15
N LEU A 236 7.87 12.87 12.27
CA LEU A 236 9.11 12.27 11.78
C LEU A 236 9.45 10.97 12.50
N ARG A 237 9.31 10.91 13.84
CA ARG A 237 9.46 9.66 14.60
C ARG A 237 8.51 8.58 14.09
N GLY A 238 7.23 8.93 13.92
CA GLY A 238 6.22 8.00 13.39
C GLY A 238 6.57 7.50 12.00
N MET A 239 7.10 8.36 11.13
CA MET A 239 7.57 7.98 9.79
C MET A 239 8.77 7.03 9.85
N VAL A 240 9.79 7.33 10.65
CA VAL A 240 10.98 6.49 10.85
C VAL A 240 10.58 5.10 11.37
N LEU A 241 9.71 5.04 12.38
CA LEU A 241 9.25 3.77 12.94
C LEU A 241 8.43 2.95 11.93
N ARG A 242 7.58 3.59 11.12
CA ARG A 242 6.83 2.91 10.05
C ARG A 242 7.78 2.36 8.98
N VAL A 243 8.74 3.15 8.51
CA VAL A 243 9.71 2.71 7.49
C VAL A 243 10.57 1.56 8.00
N ARG A 244 11.04 1.63 9.25
CA ARG A 244 11.80 0.53 9.88
C ARG A 244 10.98 -0.76 9.93
N ARG A 245 9.74 -0.69 10.41
CA ARG A 245 8.84 -1.85 10.46
C ARG A 245 8.54 -2.41 9.08
N SER A 246 8.21 -1.56 8.10
CA SER A 246 7.95 -2.01 6.73
C SER A 246 9.20 -2.64 6.09
N SER A 247 10.39 -2.15 6.41
CA SER A 247 11.64 -2.75 5.94
C SER A 247 11.85 -4.14 6.55
N ASP A 248 11.62 -4.30 7.86
CA ASP A 248 11.68 -5.61 8.53
C ASP A 248 10.64 -6.60 7.94
N GLU A 249 9.43 -6.14 7.64
CA GLU A 249 8.38 -6.92 6.98
C GLU A 249 8.81 -7.34 5.55
N ILE A 250 9.42 -6.45 4.76
CA ILE A 250 9.95 -6.78 3.43
C ILE A 250 11.08 -7.80 3.52
N VAL A 251 12.01 -7.67 4.49
CA VAL A 251 13.08 -8.66 4.70
C VAL A 251 12.50 -10.04 5.00
N HIS A 252 11.48 -10.10 5.86
CA HIS A 252 10.81 -11.35 6.20
C HIS A 252 10.12 -11.97 4.98
N SER A 253 9.25 -11.22 4.29
CA SER A 253 8.56 -11.71 3.09
C SER A 253 9.51 -12.10 1.97
N SER A 254 10.60 -11.36 1.77
CA SER A 254 11.62 -11.71 0.77
C SER A 254 12.33 -13.02 1.12
N SER A 255 12.57 -13.28 2.40
CA SER A 255 13.14 -14.54 2.86
C SER A 255 12.18 -15.72 2.65
N GLU A 256 10.88 -15.52 2.87
CA GLU A 256 9.84 -16.52 2.55
C GLU A 256 9.75 -16.79 1.05
N ILE A 257 9.81 -15.75 0.21
CA ILE A 257 9.83 -15.90 -1.26
C ILE A 257 11.07 -16.68 -1.69
N ALA A 258 12.25 -16.37 -1.15
CA ALA A 258 13.48 -17.10 -1.47
C ALA A 258 13.41 -18.58 -1.07
N ALA A 259 12.85 -18.88 0.11
CA ALA A 259 12.63 -20.26 0.54
C ALA A 259 11.61 -20.98 -0.37
N GLY A 260 10.52 -20.31 -0.76
CA GLY A 260 9.54 -20.85 -1.70
C GLY A 260 10.12 -21.07 -3.10
N ALA A 261 11.03 -20.20 -3.56
CA ALA A 261 11.75 -20.38 -4.82
C ALA A 261 12.68 -21.60 -4.76
N ALA A 262 13.37 -21.82 -3.64
CA ALA A 262 14.21 -23.00 -3.45
C ALA A 262 13.40 -24.31 -3.45
N ASP A 263 12.23 -24.35 -2.80
CA ASP A 263 11.30 -25.49 -2.87
C ASP A 263 10.81 -25.73 -4.30
N LEU A 264 10.45 -24.67 -5.01
CA LEU A 264 10.04 -24.76 -6.41
C LEU A 264 11.19 -25.26 -7.31
N SER A 265 12.44 -24.87 -7.03
CA SER A 265 13.63 -25.40 -7.71
C SER A 265 13.71 -26.92 -7.58
N ALA A 266 13.66 -27.43 -6.34
CA ALA A 266 13.76 -28.86 -6.07
C ALA A 266 12.62 -29.64 -6.76
N ARG A 267 11.40 -29.10 -6.75
CA ARG A 267 10.26 -29.70 -7.46
C ARG A 267 10.40 -29.65 -8.98
N THR A 268 11.04 -28.61 -9.51
CA THR A 268 11.32 -28.47 -10.95
C THR A 268 12.40 -29.47 -11.39
N GLU A 269 13.45 -29.65 -10.60
CA GLU A 269 14.47 -30.68 -10.81
C GLU A 269 13.88 -32.09 -10.76
N GLN A 270 13.02 -32.37 -9.76
CA GLN A 270 12.29 -33.64 -9.67
C GLN A 270 11.39 -33.85 -10.91
N ALA A 271 10.69 -32.80 -11.35
CA ALA A 271 9.85 -32.88 -12.55
C ALA A 271 10.67 -33.17 -13.81
N ALA A 272 11.86 -32.56 -13.95
CA ALA A 272 12.78 -32.84 -15.04
C ALA A 272 13.22 -34.30 -15.03
N ALA A 273 13.62 -34.85 -13.88
CA ALA A 273 14.01 -36.26 -13.75
C ALA A 273 12.86 -37.21 -14.13
N ASN A 274 11.64 -36.92 -13.67
CA ASN A 274 10.46 -37.72 -14.02
C ASN A 274 10.12 -37.63 -15.52
N LEU A 275 10.37 -36.48 -16.16
CA LEU A 275 10.18 -36.30 -17.59
C LEU A 275 11.22 -37.07 -18.41
N GLU A 276 12.48 -37.13 -17.96
CA GLU A 276 13.51 -37.98 -18.57
C GLU A 276 13.13 -39.47 -18.51
N GLU A 277 12.67 -39.95 -17.35
CA GLU A 277 12.20 -41.34 -17.19
C GLU A 277 10.96 -41.63 -18.07
N SER A 278 10.04 -40.67 -18.14
CA SER A 278 8.86 -40.76 -19.00
C SER A 278 9.25 -40.80 -20.48
N ALA A 279 10.22 -39.98 -20.90
CA ALA A 279 10.72 -39.97 -22.28
C ALA A 279 11.39 -41.31 -22.64
N ALA A 280 12.22 -41.86 -21.75
CA ALA A 280 12.84 -43.17 -21.95
C ALA A 280 11.79 -44.29 -22.06
N SER A 281 10.79 -44.28 -21.18
CA SER A 281 9.66 -45.23 -21.24
C SER A 281 8.88 -45.11 -22.55
N MET A 282 8.70 -43.88 -23.05
CA MET A 282 8.03 -43.62 -24.32
C MET A 282 8.83 -44.14 -25.53
N GLU A 283 10.15 -44.04 -25.51
CA GLU A 283 11.01 -44.65 -26.53
C GLU A 283 10.93 -46.18 -26.51
N GLU A 284 10.92 -46.79 -25.33
CA GLU A 284 10.76 -48.24 -25.17
C GLU A 284 9.38 -48.73 -25.67
N ILE A 285 8.31 -48.03 -25.31
CA ILE A 285 6.96 -48.32 -25.79
C ILE A 285 6.88 -48.15 -27.31
N SER A 286 7.45 -47.08 -27.87
CA SER A 286 7.50 -46.84 -29.32
C SER A 286 8.20 -47.98 -30.06
N SER A 287 9.36 -48.42 -29.54
CA SER A 287 10.11 -49.57 -30.06
C SER A 287 9.27 -50.85 -30.03
N THR A 288 8.60 -51.12 -28.90
CA THR A 288 7.75 -52.30 -28.72
C THR A 288 6.58 -52.30 -29.69
N VAL A 289 5.86 -51.18 -29.83
CA VAL A 289 4.73 -51.06 -30.76
C VAL A 289 5.18 -51.24 -32.21
N LYS A 290 6.35 -50.71 -32.58
CA LYS A 290 6.93 -50.94 -33.91
C LYS A 290 7.22 -52.43 -34.14
N SER A 291 7.85 -53.10 -33.18
CA SER A 291 8.13 -54.54 -33.25
C SER A 291 6.83 -55.35 -33.33
N THR A 292 5.80 -54.98 -32.57
CA THR A 292 4.47 -55.61 -32.66
C THR A 292 3.87 -55.47 -34.06
N ALA A 293 3.96 -54.29 -34.68
CA ALA A 293 3.48 -54.08 -36.04
C ALA A 293 4.22 -54.97 -37.07
N GLU A 294 5.55 -55.07 -36.96
CA GLU A 294 6.37 -55.93 -37.81
C GLU A 294 6.06 -57.42 -37.62
N HIS A 295 6.03 -57.92 -36.38
CA HIS A 295 5.68 -59.32 -36.08
C HIS A 295 4.27 -59.69 -36.50
N THR A 296 3.32 -58.77 -36.34
CA THR A 296 1.92 -58.99 -36.77
C THR A 296 1.85 -59.12 -38.28
N ARG A 297 2.63 -58.31 -39.02
CA ARG A 297 2.72 -58.40 -40.47
C ARG A 297 3.32 -59.75 -40.92
N GLU A 298 4.41 -60.17 -40.29
CA GLU A 298 5.05 -61.46 -40.58
C GLU A 298 4.11 -62.64 -40.29
N ALA A 299 3.44 -62.64 -39.13
CA ALA A 299 2.46 -63.66 -38.77
C ALA A 299 1.27 -63.70 -39.76
N SER A 300 0.86 -62.54 -40.28
CA SER A 300 -0.21 -62.42 -41.27
C SER A 300 0.22 -63.00 -42.63
N GLU A 301 1.45 -62.76 -43.05
CA GLU A 301 2.04 -63.40 -44.23
C GLU A 301 2.11 -64.93 -44.06
N MET A 302 2.49 -65.41 -42.88
CA MET A 302 2.52 -66.85 -42.55
C MET A 302 1.12 -67.48 -42.54
N ALA A 303 0.12 -66.81 -41.96
CA ALA A 303 -1.26 -67.29 -41.95
C ALA A 303 -1.82 -67.43 -43.38
N ARG A 304 -1.56 -66.44 -44.26
CA ARG A 304 -1.92 -66.54 -45.68
C ARG A 304 -1.21 -67.68 -46.40
N HIS A 305 0.08 -67.90 -46.11
CA HIS A 305 0.83 -69.01 -46.68
C HIS A 305 0.28 -70.38 -46.24
N ASN A 306 -0.07 -70.52 -44.96
CA ASN A 306 -0.69 -71.73 -44.42
C ASN A 306 -2.07 -71.98 -45.04
N ALA A 307 -2.90 -70.94 -45.16
CA ALA A 307 -4.20 -71.02 -45.82
C ALA A 307 -4.07 -71.51 -47.28
N LYS A 308 -3.08 -70.98 -48.02
CA LYS A 308 -2.80 -71.40 -49.40
C LYS A 308 -2.36 -72.86 -49.46
N THR A 309 -1.43 -73.28 -48.60
CA THR A 309 -0.91 -74.65 -48.54
C THR A 309 -2.01 -75.65 -48.19
N ALA A 310 -2.86 -75.30 -47.22
CA ALA A 310 -4.03 -76.09 -46.87
C ALA A 310 -5.02 -76.18 -48.05
N ALA A 311 -5.31 -75.07 -48.74
CA ALA A 311 -6.18 -75.09 -49.91
C ALA A 311 -5.65 -76.00 -51.04
N ASP A 312 -4.34 -75.99 -51.28
CA ASP A 312 -3.68 -76.91 -52.21
C ASP A 312 -3.79 -78.38 -51.74
N GLY A 313 -3.59 -78.64 -50.45
CA GLY A 313 -3.81 -79.96 -49.85
C GLY A 313 -5.26 -80.45 -50.02
N GLY A 314 -6.25 -79.56 -49.87
CA GLY A 314 -7.66 -79.85 -50.06
C GLY A 314 -7.98 -80.20 -51.51
N ARG A 315 -7.31 -79.57 -52.48
CA ARG A 315 -7.39 -79.94 -53.90
C ARG A 315 -6.87 -81.35 -54.13
N VAL A 316 -5.71 -81.69 -53.57
CA VAL A 316 -5.15 -83.05 -53.68
C VAL A 316 -6.10 -84.09 -53.07
N MET A 317 -6.73 -83.81 -51.92
CA MET A 317 -7.71 -84.73 -51.33
C MET A 317 -8.92 -84.94 -52.24
N ARG A 318 -9.41 -83.90 -52.91
CA ARG A 318 -10.50 -84.03 -53.91
C ARG A 318 -10.08 -84.91 -55.09
N ASP A 319 -8.86 -84.73 -55.59
CA ASP A 319 -8.31 -85.56 -56.68
C ASP A 319 -8.19 -87.04 -56.26
N VAL A 320 -7.81 -87.31 -55.01
CA VAL A 320 -7.77 -88.68 -54.44
C VAL A 320 -9.16 -89.28 -54.33
N VAL A 321 -10.17 -88.52 -53.85
CA VAL A 321 -11.57 -88.99 -53.81
C VAL A 321 -12.06 -89.36 -55.21
N GLN A 322 -11.81 -88.50 -56.21
CA GLN A 322 -12.18 -88.78 -57.60
C GLN A 322 -11.51 -90.05 -58.13
N THR A 323 -10.24 -90.28 -57.78
CA THR A 323 -9.51 -91.51 -58.16
C THR A 323 -10.11 -92.74 -57.49
N MET A 324 -10.45 -92.66 -56.19
CA MET A 324 -11.09 -93.76 -55.47
C MET A 324 -12.48 -94.09 -56.02
N GLU A 325 -13.27 -93.09 -56.42
CA GLU A 325 -14.54 -93.32 -57.12
C GLU A 325 -14.33 -94.03 -58.47
N GLY A 326 -13.29 -93.66 -59.21
CA GLY A 326 -12.89 -94.34 -60.45
C GLY A 326 -12.50 -95.81 -60.21
N ILE A 327 -11.74 -96.09 -59.15
CA ILE A 327 -11.37 -97.46 -58.76
C ILE A 327 -12.62 -98.25 -58.36
N ARG A 328 -13.51 -97.67 -57.55
CA ARG A 328 -14.78 -98.32 -57.15
C ARG A 328 -15.62 -98.71 -58.35
N ASN A 329 -15.79 -97.79 -59.30
CA ASN A 329 -16.55 -98.06 -60.52
C ASN A 329 -15.91 -99.17 -61.36
N SER A 330 -14.57 -99.16 -61.50
CA SER A 330 -13.83 -100.21 -62.20
C SER A 330 -13.97 -101.57 -61.51
N SER A 331 -13.89 -101.62 -60.18
CA SER A 331 -14.06 -102.84 -59.39
C SER A 331 -15.48 -103.41 -59.51
N ASN A 332 -16.52 -102.56 -59.48
CA ASN A 332 -17.91 -103.00 -59.71
C ASN A 332 -18.08 -103.62 -61.10
N GLN A 333 -17.51 -103.00 -62.13
CA GLN A 333 -17.53 -103.54 -63.50
C GLN A 333 -16.83 -104.90 -63.59
N ILE A 334 -15.68 -105.07 -62.91
CA ILE A 334 -15.01 -106.37 -62.81
C ILE A 334 -15.93 -107.38 -62.10
N GLY A 335 -16.60 -106.99 -61.01
CA GLY A 335 -17.55 -107.83 -60.30
C GLY A 335 -18.68 -108.35 -61.18
N GLU A 336 -19.25 -107.51 -62.06
CA GLU A 336 -20.26 -107.90 -63.05
C GLU A 336 -19.71 -108.89 -64.09
N ILE A 337 -18.49 -108.66 -64.59
CA ILE A 337 -17.81 -109.57 -65.52
C ILE A 337 -17.60 -110.94 -64.87
N ILE A 338 -17.10 -110.97 -63.63
CA ILE A 338 -16.88 -112.22 -62.90
C ILE A 338 -18.20 -112.94 -62.61
N GLY A 339 -19.27 -112.21 -62.30
CA GLY A 339 -20.62 -112.77 -62.20
C GLY A 339 -21.10 -113.42 -63.50
N THR A 340 -20.79 -112.80 -64.64
CA THR A 340 -21.06 -113.38 -65.96
C THR A 340 -20.25 -114.65 -66.20
N ILE A 341 -18.97 -114.68 -65.81
CA ILE A 341 -18.10 -115.86 -65.92
C ILE A 341 -18.60 -117.02 -65.06
N ASP A 342 -19.03 -116.78 -63.82
CA ASP A 342 -19.66 -117.80 -62.96
C ASP A 342 -20.95 -118.33 -63.61
N GLY A 343 -21.75 -117.46 -64.22
CA GLY A 343 -22.92 -117.83 -65.02
C GLY A 343 -22.59 -118.74 -66.21
N ILE A 344 -21.55 -118.42 -66.98
CA ILE A 344 -21.05 -119.25 -68.10
C ILE A 344 -20.53 -120.59 -67.59
N ALA A 345 -19.79 -120.61 -66.48
CA ALA A 345 -19.28 -121.82 -65.85
C ALA A 345 -20.43 -122.73 -65.39
N PHE A 346 -21.48 -122.16 -64.79
CA PHE A 346 -22.68 -122.89 -64.41
C PHE A 346 -23.39 -123.48 -65.63
N GLN A 347 -23.64 -122.69 -66.67
CA GLN A 347 -24.24 -123.17 -67.92
C GLN A 347 -23.40 -124.29 -68.56
N THR A 348 -22.08 -124.16 -68.57
CA THR A 348 -21.14 -125.16 -69.10
C THR A 348 -21.20 -126.46 -68.29
N ASN A 349 -21.31 -126.37 -66.96
CA ASN A 349 -21.48 -127.54 -66.08
C ASN A 349 -22.81 -128.27 -66.33
N ILE A 350 -23.90 -127.55 -66.62
CA ILE A 350 -25.20 -128.16 -67.00
C ILE A 350 -25.12 -128.80 -68.39
N LEU A 351 -24.52 -128.13 -69.37
CA LEU A 351 -24.28 -128.68 -70.72
C LEU A 351 -23.44 -129.96 -70.67
N ALA A 352 -22.36 -129.96 -69.90
CA ALA A 352 -21.49 -131.12 -69.71
C ALA A 352 -22.21 -132.27 -68.99
N LEU A 353 -23.08 -131.97 -68.02
CA LEU A 353 -23.95 -132.97 -67.39
C LEU A 353 -24.92 -133.59 -68.40
N ASN A 354 -25.60 -132.77 -69.21
CA ASN A 354 -26.50 -133.25 -70.25
C ASN A 354 -25.77 -134.12 -71.28
N ALA A 355 -24.56 -133.72 -71.70
CA ALA A 355 -23.71 -134.49 -72.60
C ALA A 355 -23.25 -135.83 -71.97
N ALA A 356 -22.90 -135.84 -70.67
CA ALA A 356 -22.54 -137.07 -69.97
C ALA A 356 -23.72 -138.06 -69.86
N VAL A 357 -24.94 -137.54 -69.65
CA VAL A 357 -26.18 -138.35 -69.64
C VAL A 357 -26.46 -138.95 -71.02
N GLU A 358 -26.36 -138.16 -72.09
CA GLU A 358 -26.59 -138.66 -73.46
C GLU A 358 -25.49 -139.65 -73.90
N ALA A 359 -24.24 -139.42 -73.48
CA ALA A 359 -23.14 -140.36 -73.70
C ALA A 359 -23.35 -141.70 -72.97
N ALA A 360 -23.89 -141.67 -71.74
CA ALA A 360 -24.28 -142.89 -71.01
C ALA A 360 -25.44 -143.63 -71.70
N ARG A 361 -26.36 -142.89 -72.32
CA ARG A 361 -27.51 -143.43 -73.08
C ARG A 361 -27.08 -144.14 -74.37
N ALA A 362 -25.97 -143.73 -74.98
CA ALA A 362 -25.39 -144.33 -76.19
C ALA A 362 -24.57 -145.63 -75.94
N GLY A 363 -24.43 -146.09 -74.69
CA GLY A 363 -23.75 -147.35 -74.35
C GLY A 363 -22.24 -147.34 -74.67
N GLU A 364 -21.69 -148.46 -75.16
CA GLU A 364 -20.24 -148.58 -75.44
C GLU A 364 -19.72 -147.58 -76.49
N GLN A 365 -20.58 -147.12 -77.42
CA GLN A 365 -20.20 -146.13 -78.45
C GLN A 365 -20.03 -144.71 -77.87
N GLY A 366 -20.57 -144.45 -76.67
CA GLY A 366 -20.52 -143.13 -76.00
C GLY A 366 -19.36 -142.95 -75.01
N ARG A 367 -18.56 -143.98 -74.74
CA ARG A 367 -17.52 -143.95 -73.68
C ARG A 367 -16.51 -142.80 -73.84
N GLY A 368 -16.05 -142.52 -75.06
CA GLY A 368 -15.14 -141.41 -75.33
C GLY A 368 -15.77 -140.04 -75.04
N PHE A 369 -17.04 -139.86 -75.41
CA PHE A 369 -17.79 -138.64 -75.13
C PHE A 369 -18.10 -138.46 -73.64
N ALA A 370 -18.36 -139.54 -72.91
CA ALA A 370 -18.60 -139.50 -71.47
C ALA A 370 -17.37 -139.00 -70.68
N VAL A 371 -16.15 -139.41 -71.08
CA VAL A 371 -14.90 -138.93 -70.46
C VAL A 371 -14.70 -137.44 -70.72
N VAL A 372 -14.85 -137.00 -71.98
CA VAL A 372 -14.74 -135.57 -72.34
C VAL A 372 -15.79 -134.74 -71.57
N ALA A 373 -17.03 -135.22 -71.49
CA ALA A 373 -18.09 -134.54 -70.74
C ALA A 373 -17.76 -134.44 -69.24
N SER A 374 -17.16 -135.46 -68.63
CA SER A 374 -16.72 -135.40 -67.23
C SER A 374 -15.57 -134.42 -67.00
N GLU A 375 -14.62 -134.32 -67.94
CA GLU A 375 -13.49 -133.39 -67.87
C GLU A 375 -13.96 -131.93 -68.06
N VAL A 376 -14.85 -131.68 -69.03
CA VAL A 376 -15.49 -130.37 -69.23
C VAL A 376 -16.29 -129.95 -67.99
N ARG A 377 -16.98 -130.91 -67.35
CA ARG A 377 -17.71 -130.65 -66.11
C ARG A 377 -16.78 -130.30 -64.95
N ALA A 378 -15.67 -131.02 -64.80
CA ALA A 378 -14.66 -130.74 -63.78
C ALA A 378 -14.01 -129.36 -64.01
N LEU A 379 -13.70 -129.01 -65.26
CA LEU A 379 -13.19 -127.70 -65.64
C LEU A 379 -14.20 -126.59 -65.34
N ALA A 380 -15.48 -126.78 -65.69
CA ALA A 380 -16.54 -125.82 -65.40
C ALA A 380 -16.71 -125.57 -63.89
N LYS A 381 -16.64 -126.63 -63.06
CA LYS A 381 -16.65 -126.49 -61.60
C LYS A 381 -15.44 -125.70 -61.09
N ARG A 382 -14.24 -125.99 -61.59
CA ARG A 382 -13.01 -125.24 -61.24
C ARG A 382 -13.10 -123.77 -61.64
N SER A 383 -13.66 -123.46 -62.81
CA SER A 383 -13.88 -122.08 -63.26
C SER A 383 -14.90 -121.34 -62.39
N ALA A 384 -15.97 -122.01 -61.95
CA ALA A 384 -16.95 -121.43 -61.03
C ALA A 384 -16.34 -121.14 -59.65
N ASP A 385 -15.55 -122.08 -59.11
CA ASP A 385 -14.89 -121.90 -57.82
C ASP A 385 -13.86 -120.75 -57.88
N ALA A 386 -13.06 -120.67 -58.94
CA ALA A 386 -12.13 -119.55 -59.18
C ALA A 386 -12.86 -118.21 -59.39
N ALA A 387 -13.99 -118.19 -60.11
CA ALA A 387 -14.80 -116.98 -60.28
C ALA A 387 -15.35 -116.48 -58.95
N ARG A 388 -15.83 -117.37 -58.06
CA ARG A 388 -16.28 -116.98 -56.71
C ARG A 388 -15.16 -116.44 -55.84
N GLU A 389 -13.96 -117.01 -55.93
CA GLU A 389 -12.79 -116.52 -55.20
C GLU A 389 -12.38 -115.11 -55.66
N ILE A 390 -12.36 -114.86 -56.98
CA ILE A 390 -12.12 -113.52 -57.54
C ILE A 390 -13.23 -112.55 -57.10
N LYS A 391 -14.50 -112.97 -57.14
CA LYS A 391 -15.62 -112.14 -56.70
C LYS A 391 -15.44 -111.70 -55.24
N ALA A 392 -15.08 -112.61 -54.35
CA ALA A 392 -14.83 -112.29 -52.94
C ALA A 392 -13.61 -111.36 -52.73
N LEU A 393 -12.61 -111.39 -53.61
CA LEU A 393 -11.50 -110.44 -53.61
C LEU A 393 -11.93 -109.05 -54.09
N ILE A 394 -12.78 -108.98 -55.12
CA ILE A 394 -13.34 -107.73 -55.64
C ILE A 394 -14.27 -107.08 -54.62
N ASP A 395 -15.17 -107.84 -53.98
CA ASP A 395 -16.06 -107.34 -52.95
C ASP A 395 -15.27 -106.71 -51.77
N ARG A 396 -14.21 -107.39 -51.32
CA ARG A 396 -13.29 -106.84 -50.31
C ARG A 396 -12.56 -105.58 -50.79
N SER A 397 -12.16 -105.54 -52.06
CA SER A 397 -11.50 -104.36 -52.62
C SER A 397 -12.44 -103.16 -52.69
N VAL A 398 -13.72 -103.37 -53.02
CA VAL A 398 -14.77 -102.34 -53.01
C VAL A 398 -14.95 -101.80 -51.59
N GLU A 399 -15.09 -102.66 -50.59
CA GLU A 399 -15.23 -102.27 -49.17
C GLU A 399 -14.02 -101.44 -48.68
N GLN A 400 -12.80 -101.84 -49.04
CA GLN A 400 -11.58 -101.09 -48.72
C GLN A 400 -11.54 -99.72 -49.39
N VAL A 401 -11.97 -99.62 -50.65
CA VAL A 401 -12.03 -98.34 -51.37
C VAL A 401 -13.11 -97.43 -50.78
N GLU A 402 -14.27 -97.94 -50.37
CA GLU A 402 -15.29 -97.15 -49.69
C GLU A 402 -14.81 -96.60 -48.34
N THR A 403 -14.14 -97.45 -47.55
CA THR A 403 -13.53 -97.04 -46.28
C THR A 403 -12.46 -95.97 -46.52
N GLY A 404 -11.56 -96.17 -47.48
CA GLY A 404 -10.54 -95.19 -47.87
C GLY A 404 -11.14 -93.87 -48.34
N THR A 405 -12.21 -93.91 -49.14
CA THR A 405 -12.92 -92.72 -49.60
C THR A 405 -13.51 -91.93 -48.44
N SER A 406 -14.07 -92.62 -47.43
CA SER A 406 -14.60 -91.97 -46.23
C SER A 406 -13.51 -91.24 -45.43
N ILE A 407 -12.36 -91.89 -45.22
CA ILE A 407 -11.21 -91.30 -44.51
C ILE A 407 -10.69 -90.07 -45.25
N VAL A 408 -10.49 -90.16 -46.57
CA VAL A 408 -9.99 -89.03 -47.37
C VAL A 408 -10.99 -87.87 -47.38
N ARG A 409 -12.30 -88.15 -47.41
CA ARG A 409 -13.33 -87.11 -47.31
C ARG A 409 -13.27 -86.39 -45.97
N SER A 410 -13.08 -87.12 -44.86
CA SER A 410 -12.91 -86.54 -43.53
C SER A 410 -11.59 -85.75 -43.40
N ALA A 411 -10.52 -86.21 -44.05
CA ALA A 411 -9.29 -85.43 -44.15
C ALA A 411 -9.52 -84.12 -44.93
N GLY A 412 -10.29 -84.18 -46.02
CA GLY A 412 -10.70 -83.00 -46.81
C GLY A 412 -11.46 -81.96 -45.97
N THR A 413 -12.46 -82.38 -45.18
CA THR A 413 -13.20 -81.45 -44.31
C THR A 413 -12.29 -80.81 -43.25
N THR A 414 -11.36 -81.58 -42.68
CA THR A 414 -10.39 -81.06 -41.71
C THR A 414 -9.47 -80.01 -42.34
N ILE A 415 -9.08 -80.20 -43.60
CA ILE A 415 -8.30 -79.21 -44.35
C ILE A 415 -9.10 -77.93 -44.59
N ASP A 416 -10.39 -78.03 -44.95
CA ASP A 416 -11.25 -76.85 -45.13
C ASP A 416 -11.39 -76.05 -43.82
N GLU A 417 -11.45 -76.72 -42.66
CA GLU A 417 -11.41 -76.08 -41.34
C GLU A 417 -10.08 -75.36 -41.08
N ILE A 418 -8.94 -75.94 -41.48
CA ILE A 418 -7.61 -75.30 -41.37
C ILE A 418 -7.55 -74.02 -42.23
N VAL A 419 -8.10 -74.06 -43.45
CA VAL A 419 -8.18 -72.87 -44.32
C VAL A 419 -9.00 -71.77 -43.65
N ALA A 420 -10.20 -72.10 -43.16
CA ALA A 420 -11.07 -71.14 -42.48
C ALA A 420 -10.43 -70.56 -41.21
N SER A 421 -9.76 -71.40 -40.41
CA SER A 421 -9.03 -70.98 -39.22
C SER A 421 -7.87 -70.04 -39.55
N SER A 422 -7.07 -70.37 -40.56
CA SER A 422 -5.93 -69.55 -41.00
C SER A 422 -6.38 -68.18 -41.53
N GLN A 423 -7.51 -68.12 -42.25
CA GLN A 423 -8.11 -66.85 -42.68
C GLN A 423 -8.59 -66.00 -41.50
N ARG A 424 -9.17 -66.63 -40.46
CA ARG A 424 -9.58 -65.92 -39.24
C ARG A 424 -8.37 -65.36 -38.49
N VAL A 425 -7.26 -66.09 -38.42
CA VAL A 425 -6.00 -65.59 -37.85
C VAL A 425 -5.48 -64.39 -38.63
N ASP A 426 -5.48 -64.44 -39.97
CA ASP A 426 -5.08 -63.30 -40.81
C ASP A 426 -5.92 -62.05 -40.54
N GLN A 427 -7.24 -62.20 -40.39
CA GLN A 427 -8.15 -61.11 -40.05
C GLN A 427 -7.82 -60.49 -38.68
N LEU A 428 -7.65 -61.32 -37.64
CA LEU A 428 -7.32 -60.83 -36.29
C LEU A 428 -5.97 -60.10 -36.26
N LEU A 429 -4.98 -60.60 -37.00
CA LEU A 429 -3.70 -59.91 -37.15
C LEU A 429 -3.86 -58.58 -37.89
N GLY A 430 -4.76 -58.48 -38.86
CA GLY A 430 -5.12 -57.20 -39.50
C GLY A 430 -5.67 -56.16 -38.51
N GLU A 431 -6.49 -56.60 -37.55
CA GLU A 431 -7.00 -55.75 -36.46
C GLU A 431 -5.87 -55.31 -35.52
N VAL A 432 -4.98 -56.22 -35.10
CA VAL A 432 -3.81 -55.91 -34.27
C VAL A 432 -2.87 -54.92 -34.97
N ALA A 433 -2.61 -55.09 -36.27
CA ALA A 433 -1.77 -54.18 -37.05
C ALA A 433 -2.40 -52.78 -37.22
N THR A 434 -3.72 -52.69 -37.16
CA THR A 434 -4.43 -51.41 -37.15
C THR A 434 -4.31 -50.75 -35.78
N GLY A 435 -4.55 -51.49 -34.69
CA GLY A 435 -4.37 -51.00 -33.33
C GLY A 435 -2.93 -50.55 -33.04
N ALA A 436 -1.92 -51.27 -33.52
CA ALA A 436 -0.51 -50.89 -33.37
C ALA A 436 -0.19 -49.55 -34.09
N ARG A 437 -0.80 -49.30 -35.25
CA ARG A 437 -0.66 -48.01 -35.96
C ARG A 437 -1.31 -46.86 -35.20
N GLU A 438 -2.49 -47.08 -34.63
CA GLU A 438 -3.17 -46.09 -33.78
C GLU A 438 -2.37 -45.80 -32.50
N GLN A 439 -1.83 -46.83 -31.85
CA GLN A 439 -0.93 -46.67 -30.71
C GLN A 439 0.31 -45.86 -31.08
N SER A 440 0.95 -46.15 -32.22
CA SER A 440 2.12 -45.39 -32.68
C SER A 440 1.81 -43.90 -32.88
N LEU A 441 0.64 -43.57 -33.45
CA LEU A 441 0.18 -42.18 -33.56
C LEU A 441 -0.06 -41.54 -32.19
N GLY A 442 -0.72 -42.25 -31.27
CA GLY A 442 -0.95 -41.77 -29.90
C GLY A 442 0.35 -41.55 -29.12
N ILE A 443 1.34 -42.43 -29.29
CA ILE A 443 2.68 -42.30 -28.71
C ILE A 443 3.37 -41.04 -29.23
N GLY A 444 3.25 -40.73 -30.52
CA GLY A 444 3.77 -39.49 -31.10
C GLY A 444 3.16 -38.23 -30.48
N GLN A 445 1.85 -38.24 -30.20
CA GLN A 445 1.16 -37.13 -29.53
C GLN A 445 1.61 -36.96 -28.08
N ILE A 446 1.77 -38.07 -27.35
CA ILE A 446 2.29 -38.05 -25.97
C ILE A 446 3.74 -37.54 -25.98
N GLY A 447 4.56 -37.96 -26.94
CA GLY A 447 5.93 -37.46 -27.10
C GLY A 447 5.99 -35.94 -27.27
N GLN A 448 5.09 -35.37 -28.07
CA GLN A 448 4.99 -33.90 -28.21
C GLN A 448 4.61 -33.22 -26.88
N ALA A 449 3.65 -33.79 -26.15
CA ALA A 449 3.24 -33.26 -24.84
C ALA A 449 4.39 -33.32 -23.81
N VAL A 450 5.20 -34.38 -23.83
CA VAL A 450 6.40 -34.49 -22.97
C VAL A 450 7.43 -33.42 -23.32
N GLN A 451 7.65 -33.12 -24.61
CA GLN A 451 8.53 -32.03 -25.04
C GLN A 451 8.04 -30.64 -24.60
N ASP A 452 6.72 -30.41 -24.65
CA ASP A 452 6.13 -29.15 -24.18
C ASP A 452 6.29 -29.01 -22.65
N LEU A 453 6.10 -30.10 -21.90
CA LEU A 453 6.34 -30.15 -20.46
C LEU A 453 7.82 -29.91 -20.10
N ASP A 454 8.76 -30.46 -20.86
CA ASP A 454 10.19 -30.19 -20.69
C ASP A 454 10.50 -28.70 -20.89
N ARG A 455 9.98 -28.09 -21.97
CA ARG A 455 10.15 -26.66 -22.21
C ARG A 455 9.58 -25.80 -21.07
N MET A 456 8.40 -26.15 -20.56
CA MET A 456 7.80 -25.46 -19.40
C MET A 456 8.63 -25.65 -18.13
N THR A 457 9.21 -26.84 -17.93
CA THR A 457 10.07 -27.16 -16.79
C THR A 457 11.35 -26.33 -16.81
N GLN A 458 11.98 -26.18 -17.98
CA GLN A 458 13.14 -25.29 -18.16
C GLN A 458 12.77 -23.81 -17.93
N GLN A 459 11.60 -23.37 -18.39
CA GLN A 459 11.10 -22.02 -18.11
C GLN A 459 10.85 -21.78 -16.61
N ASN A 460 10.32 -22.78 -15.91
CA ASN A 460 10.13 -22.73 -14.46
C ASN A 460 11.48 -22.61 -13.75
N ALA A 461 12.50 -23.35 -14.17
CA ALA A 461 13.85 -23.25 -13.61
C ALA A 461 14.41 -21.82 -13.76
N ALA A 462 14.30 -21.24 -14.96
CA ALA A 462 14.72 -19.85 -15.19
C ALA A 462 13.91 -18.84 -14.33
N LEU A 463 12.59 -19.04 -14.20
CA LEU A 463 11.74 -18.18 -13.39
C LEU A 463 12.07 -18.30 -11.89
N VAL A 464 12.43 -19.48 -11.42
CA VAL A 464 12.88 -19.74 -10.05
C VAL A 464 14.17 -18.96 -9.76
N GLU A 465 15.17 -19.03 -10.64
CA GLU A 465 16.41 -18.26 -10.50
C GLU A 465 16.13 -16.75 -10.46
N GLN A 466 15.28 -16.26 -11.38
CA GLN A 466 14.89 -14.84 -11.41
C GLN A 466 14.15 -14.42 -10.14
N THR A 467 13.27 -15.27 -9.61
CA THR A 467 12.49 -15.00 -8.39
C THR A 467 13.40 -14.97 -7.17
N ALA A 468 14.32 -15.92 -7.05
CA ALA A 468 15.30 -15.95 -5.98
C ALA A 468 16.22 -14.70 -6.01
N ALA A 469 16.69 -14.31 -7.19
CA ALA A 469 17.48 -13.10 -7.37
C ALA A 469 16.70 -11.83 -7.01
N ALA A 470 15.44 -11.72 -7.45
CA ALA A 470 14.57 -10.59 -7.12
C ALA A 470 14.28 -10.50 -5.62
N ALA A 471 14.03 -11.64 -4.97
CA ALA A 471 13.84 -11.71 -3.52
C ALA A 471 15.09 -11.26 -2.76
N SER A 472 16.27 -11.69 -3.18
CA SER A 472 17.54 -11.22 -2.59
C SER A 472 17.71 -9.70 -2.78
N ALA A 473 17.45 -9.18 -3.98
CA ALA A 473 17.55 -7.74 -4.24
C ALA A 473 16.57 -6.91 -3.40
N MET A 474 15.33 -7.38 -3.22
CA MET A 474 14.34 -6.72 -2.34
C MET A 474 14.81 -6.72 -0.88
N LYS A 475 15.39 -7.84 -0.41
CA LYS A 475 15.96 -7.95 0.93
C LYS A 475 17.10 -6.94 1.13
N ASP A 476 18.01 -6.81 0.17
CA ASP A 476 19.13 -5.87 0.22
C ASP A 476 18.66 -4.41 0.19
N GLN A 477 17.63 -4.11 -0.61
CA GLN A 477 16.99 -2.78 -0.62
C GLN A 477 16.32 -2.45 0.72
N ALA A 478 15.65 -3.43 1.34
CA ALA A 478 15.04 -3.24 2.64
C ALA A 478 16.08 -3.03 3.75
N HIS A 479 17.21 -3.75 3.72
CA HIS A 479 18.34 -3.47 4.60
C HIS A 479 18.90 -2.05 4.39
N THR A 480 19.07 -1.63 3.14
CA THR A 480 19.54 -0.27 2.82
C THR A 480 18.58 0.80 3.36
N LEU A 481 17.26 0.61 3.21
CA LEU A 481 16.24 1.51 3.77
C LEU A 481 16.29 1.52 5.30
N ALA A 482 16.41 0.36 5.93
CA ALA A 482 16.53 0.22 7.38
C ALA A 482 17.78 0.95 7.91
N ASP A 483 18.91 0.83 7.23
CA ASP A 483 20.17 1.51 7.57
C ASP A 483 20.07 3.03 7.41
N GLU A 484 19.44 3.51 6.34
CA GLU A 484 19.24 4.95 6.15
C GLU A 484 18.34 5.56 7.23
N VAL A 485 17.28 4.85 7.65
CA VAL A 485 16.45 5.32 8.77
C VAL A 485 17.08 5.07 10.15
N ALA A 486 18.02 4.12 10.27
CA ALA A 486 18.75 3.86 11.52
C ALA A 486 19.66 5.02 11.94
N ARG A 487 20.00 5.93 11.00
CA ARG A 487 20.66 7.20 11.32
C ARG A 487 19.82 8.07 12.26
N PHE A 488 18.49 7.90 12.26
CA PHE A 488 17.59 8.63 13.13
C PHE A 488 17.43 7.95 14.50
N LYS A 489 17.88 8.61 15.57
CA LYS A 489 17.76 8.15 16.95
C LYS A 489 16.37 8.47 17.49
N THR A 490 15.61 7.46 17.86
CA THR A 490 14.31 7.60 18.52
C THR A 490 14.41 7.29 20.02
N PRO A 491 13.51 7.82 20.87
CA PRO A 491 13.49 7.47 22.30
C PRO A 491 13.38 5.96 22.51
N VAL A 492 14.17 5.42 23.43
CA VAL A 492 14.13 4.00 23.80
C VAL A 492 12.78 3.69 24.46
N GLY A 493 12.09 2.65 23.97
CA GLY A 493 10.76 2.26 24.49
C GLY A 493 9.58 2.96 23.81
N MET A 494 9.83 3.84 22.83
CA MET A 494 8.76 4.36 21.96
C MET A 494 8.39 3.29 20.93
N ALA A 495 7.61 2.29 21.37
CA ALA A 495 6.82 1.51 20.44
C ALA A 495 5.86 2.48 19.73
N LEU A 496 5.57 2.24 18.45
CA LEU A 496 4.40 2.82 17.81
C LEU A 496 3.17 2.41 18.65
N THR A 497 2.79 3.21 19.64
CA THR A 497 1.38 3.38 19.96
C THR A 497 0.84 4.14 18.77
N VAL A 498 0.57 3.40 17.70
CA VAL A 498 -0.36 3.85 16.68
C VAL A 498 -1.57 4.30 17.50
N ALA A 499 -1.85 5.59 17.50
CA ALA A 499 -3.16 6.08 17.87
C ALA A 499 -4.11 5.26 17.03
N ALA A 500 -4.74 4.30 17.69
CA ALA A 500 -5.58 3.30 17.10
C ALA A 500 -6.83 4.02 16.56
N GLU A 501 -6.70 4.59 15.36
CA GLU A 501 -7.77 4.55 14.36
C GLU A 501 -7.95 3.11 13.83
N SER A 502 -7.32 2.11 14.47
CA SER A 502 -7.87 0.78 14.69
C SER A 502 -8.72 0.76 15.96
N GLY A 503 -9.77 1.57 16.03
CA GLY A 503 -10.83 1.36 17.00
C GLY A 503 -11.47 0.00 16.72
N ALA A 504 -11.30 -0.95 17.63
CA ALA A 504 -11.91 -2.29 17.67
C ALA A 504 -11.51 -3.30 16.57
N HIS A 505 -10.34 -3.95 16.72
CA HIS A 505 -10.06 -5.28 16.16
C HIS A 505 -9.88 -6.36 17.26
N ALA A 506 -10.41 -6.12 18.46
CA ALA A 506 -10.88 -7.23 19.29
C ALA A 506 -12.30 -7.52 18.78
N ASP A 507 -12.67 -8.70 18.28
CA ASP A 507 -12.45 -10.01 18.88
C ASP A 507 -12.91 -11.12 17.89
N PHE A 508 -12.48 -11.09 16.63
CA PHE A 508 -12.89 -12.09 15.63
C PHE A 508 -11.72 -12.73 14.88
N ASP A 509 -11.56 -14.03 15.08
CA ASP A 509 -10.53 -14.86 14.46
C ASP A 509 -10.93 -15.23 13.02
N PHE A 510 -10.48 -14.43 12.07
CA PHE A 510 -10.72 -14.66 10.64
C PHE A 510 -10.08 -15.94 10.11
N ASP A 511 -8.93 -16.35 10.66
CA ASP A 511 -8.24 -17.57 10.22
C ASP A 511 -9.07 -18.81 10.56
N LYS A 512 -9.63 -18.84 11.78
CA LYS A 512 -10.57 -19.89 12.19
C LYS A 512 -11.85 -19.89 11.37
N ALA A 513 -12.36 -18.72 10.98
CA ALA A 513 -13.54 -18.62 10.13
C ALA A 513 -13.30 -19.14 8.70
N ILE A 514 -12.16 -18.78 8.10
CA ILE A 514 -11.75 -19.28 6.77
C ILE A 514 -11.60 -20.79 6.79
N GLU A 515 -10.91 -21.32 7.80
CA GLU A 515 -10.71 -22.76 7.93
C GLU A 515 -12.04 -23.51 8.12
N ALA A 516 -12.93 -23.01 8.99
CA ALA A 516 -14.25 -23.59 9.17
C ALA A 516 -15.06 -23.67 7.85
N HIS A 517 -14.96 -22.65 6.99
CA HIS A 517 -15.64 -22.64 5.69
C HIS A 517 -15.00 -23.56 4.65
N ARG A 518 -13.68 -23.77 4.70
CA ARG A 518 -12.98 -24.77 3.87
C ARG A 518 -13.34 -26.20 4.27
N GLN A 519 -13.46 -26.45 5.57
CA GLN A 519 -13.79 -27.76 6.12
C GLN A 519 -15.23 -28.20 5.84
N TRP A 520 -16.14 -27.30 5.49
CA TRP A 520 -17.52 -27.63 5.18
C TRP A 520 -17.66 -28.63 4.03
N LYS A 521 -16.79 -28.56 3.01
CA LYS A 521 -16.77 -29.57 1.94
C LYS A 521 -16.45 -30.96 2.45
N VAL A 522 -15.50 -31.06 3.38
CA VAL A 522 -15.13 -32.32 4.05
C VAL A 522 -16.29 -32.84 4.90
N LYS A 523 -16.96 -31.94 5.64
CA LYS A 523 -18.12 -32.27 6.47
C LYS A 523 -19.29 -32.82 5.63
N LEU A 524 -19.59 -32.19 4.49
CA LEU A 524 -20.66 -32.65 3.59
C LEU A 524 -20.33 -34.00 2.95
N ARG A 525 -19.08 -34.22 2.51
CA ARG A 525 -18.63 -35.52 2.01
C ARG A 525 -18.72 -36.62 3.05
N LYS A 526 -18.31 -36.31 4.29
CA LYS A 526 -18.41 -37.25 5.40
C LYS A 526 -19.87 -37.63 5.67
N ALA A 527 -20.78 -36.66 5.69
CA ALA A 527 -22.21 -36.92 5.85
C ALA A 527 -22.80 -37.77 4.70
N ILE A 528 -22.32 -37.59 3.47
CA ILE A 528 -22.67 -38.44 2.31
C ILE A 528 -22.19 -39.88 2.54
N ALA A 529 -20.95 -40.07 2.99
CA ALA A 529 -20.35 -41.37 3.23
C ALA A 529 -21.01 -42.12 4.41
N ASP A 530 -21.23 -41.40 5.52
CA ASP A 530 -21.74 -41.94 6.77
C ASP A 530 -23.29 -42.01 6.80
N ARG A 531 -23.96 -41.48 5.76
CA ARG A 531 -25.43 -41.37 5.65
C ARG A 531 -26.06 -40.65 6.85
N GLU A 532 -25.39 -39.60 7.30
CA GLU A 532 -25.78 -38.83 8.47
C GLU A 532 -26.77 -37.72 8.08
N ASN A 533 -27.87 -37.61 8.82
CA ASN A 533 -28.81 -36.49 8.64
C ASN A 533 -28.21 -35.19 9.19
N LEU A 534 -28.25 -34.14 8.39
CA LEU A 534 -27.79 -32.81 8.76
C LEU A 534 -28.98 -31.88 9.01
N ASP A 535 -28.89 -31.01 10.01
CA ASP A 535 -29.92 -29.99 10.26
C ASP A 535 -29.85 -28.87 9.21
N ALA A 536 -30.54 -29.08 8.08
CA ALA A 536 -30.51 -28.16 6.95
C ALA A 536 -31.14 -26.79 7.27
N ASP A 537 -32.04 -26.72 8.25
CA ASP A 537 -32.72 -25.47 8.62
C ASP A 537 -31.78 -24.56 9.42
N THR A 538 -30.99 -25.14 10.33
CA THR A 538 -29.92 -24.39 11.01
C THR A 538 -28.80 -23.99 10.05
N ILE A 539 -28.44 -24.86 9.10
CA ILE A 539 -27.39 -24.58 8.10
C ILE A 539 -27.80 -23.45 7.14
N CYS A 540 -29.09 -23.34 6.80
CA CYS A 540 -29.57 -22.30 5.89
C CYS A 540 -29.48 -20.89 6.50
N ARG A 541 -29.37 -20.80 7.83
CA ARG A 541 -29.33 -19.55 8.57
C ARG A 541 -27.90 -19.06 8.72
N ASP A 542 -27.57 -18.02 7.98
CA ASP A 542 -26.25 -17.42 7.99
C ASP A 542 -25.93 -16.66 9.28
N ASP A 543 -26.90 -16.41 10.16
CA ASP A 543 -26.72 -15.77 11.48
C ASP A 543 -26.25 -16.72 12.60
N GLN A 544 -26.26 -18.04 12.38
CA GLN A 544 -26.01 -19.03 13.45
C GLN A 544 -24.54 -19.43 13.62
N CYS A 545 -23.72 -19.29 12.59
CA CYS A 545 -22.30 -19.64 12.68
C CYS A 545 -21.47 -18.52 13.35
N PRO A 546 -20.25 -18.80 13.86
CA PRO A 546 -19.41 -17.78 14.51
C PRO A 546 -19.20 -16.53 13.64
N LEU A 547 -18.97 -16.72 12.33
CA LEU A 547 -18.85 -15.63 11.36
C LEU A 547 -20.16 -14.86 11.19
N GLY A 548 -21.28 -15.57 11.09
CA GLY A 548 -22.63 -15.03 11.04
C GLY A 548 -22.98 -14.11 12.20
N LYS A 549 -22.76 -14.58 13.42
CA LYS A 549 -22.98 -13.81 14.65
C LYS A 549 -22.16 -12.53 14.70
N TRP A 550 -20.97 -12.56 14.12
CA TRP A 550 -20.12 -11.39 14.02
C TRP A 550 -20.56 -10.44 12.91
N ILE A 551 -20.88 -10.95 11.71
CA ILE A 551 -21.38 -10.16 10.57
C ILE A 551 -22.67 -9.42 10.95
N HIS A 552 -23.64 -10.12 11.55
CA HIS A 552 -24.93 -9.55 11.97
C HIS A 552 -24.86 -8.80 13.32
N GLY A 553 -23.71 -8.83 14.00
CA GLY A 553 -23.50 -8.22 15.30
C GLY A 553 -22.44 -7.12 15.27
N PRO A 554 -21.33 -7.25 16.03
CA PRO A 554 -20.30 -6.22 16.13
C PRO A 554 -19.72 -5.78 14.77
N GLY A 555 -19.57 -6.71 13.83
CA GLY A 555 -19.01 -6.42 12.52
C GLY A 555 -19.94 -5.60 11.62
N GLY A 556 -21.24 -5.89 11.66
CA GLY A 556 -22.24 -5.12 10.91
C GLY A 556 -22.37 -3.69 11.37
N VAL A 557 -22.29 -3.46 12.69
CA VAL A 557 -22.34 -2.11 13.29
C VAL A 557 -21.13 -1.27 12.87
N GLN A 558 -19.95 -1.89 12.75
CA GLN A 558 -18.70 -1.18 12.50
C GLN A 558 -18.38 -1.01 11.01
N TRP A 559 -18.70 -2.00 10.17
CA TRP A 559 -18.29 -2.05 8.76
C TRP A 559 -19.45 -2.14 7.77
N GLY A 560 -20.70 -2.12 8.22
CA GLY A 560 -21.90 -2.35 7.40
C GLY A 560 -22.07 -1.46 6.17
N THR A 561 -21.46 -0.26 6.15
CA THR A 561 -21.51 0.66 5.02
C THR A 561 -20.39 0.46 3.98
N ARG A 562 -19.40 -0.40 4.26
CA ARG A 562 -18.28 -0.64 3.35
C ARG A 562 -18.67 -1.63 2.24
N PRO A 563 -18.37 -1.35 0.96
CA PRO A 563 -18.72 -2.24 -0.16
C PRO A 563 -18.22 -3.69 -0.01
N ASN A 564 -17.02 -3.86 0.55
CA ASN A 564 -16.44 -5.18 0.80
C ASN A 564 -17.20 -5.97 1.88
N PHE A 565 -17.79 -5.29 2.86
CA PHE A 565 -18.56 -5.93 3.93
C PHE A 565 -19.94 -6.37 3.43
N VAL A 566 -20.60 -5.54 2.62
CA VAL A 566 -21.86 -5.90 1.95
C VAL A 566 -21.66 -7.14 1.06
N ALA A 567 -20.57 -7.18 0.29
CA ALA A 567 -20.23 -8.34 -0.51
C ALA A 567 -19.95 -9.60 0.33
N LEU A 568 -19.33 -9.47 1.51
CA LEU A 568 -19.13 -10.58 2.45
C LEU A 568 -20.46 -11.10 2.98
N LEU A 569 -21.36 -10.21 3.40
CA LEU A 569 -22.70 -10.58 3.90
C LEU A 569 -23.48 -11.37 2.83
N ASP A 570 -23.57 -10.85 1.61
CA ASP A 570 -24.31 -11.47 0.52
C ASP A 570 -23.75 -12.86 0.17
N LYS A 571 -22.42 -12.97 0.07
CA LYS A 571 -21.76 -14.23 -0.28
C LYS A 571 -21.78 -15.26 0.84
N HIS A 572 -21.72 -14.81 2.08
CA HIS A 572 -21.88 -15.68 3.23
C HIS A 572 -23.30 -16.25 3.31
N ALA A 573 -24.33 -15.43 3.08
CA ALA A 573 -25.71 -15.91 3.01
C ALA A 573 -25.90 -16.93 1.87
N GLU A 574 -25.31 -16.68 0.70
CA GLU A 574 -25.33 -17.60 -0.43
C GLU A 574 -24.64 -18.94 -0.11
N PHE A 575 -23.54 -18.92 0.64
CA PHE A 575 -22.84 -20.13 1.08
C PHE A 575 -23.75 -21.03 1.93
N HIS A 576 -24.45 -20.45 2.90
CA HIS A 576 -25.35 -21.19 3.79
C HIS A 576 -26.57 -21.75 3.05
N GLN A 577 -27.12 -21.00 2.10
CA GLN A 577 -28.21 -21.50 1.24
C GLN A 577 -27.78 -22.70 0.38
N THR A 578 -26.58 -22.63 -0.22
CA THR A 578 -26.07 -23.73 -1.05
C THR A 578 -25.68 -24.94 -0.22
N ALA A 579 -25.08 -24.75 0.97
CA ALA A 579 -24.78 -25.82 1.91
C ALA A 579 -26.06 -26.51 2.43
N ALA A 580 -27.11 -25.76 2.75
CA ALA A 580 -28.40 -26.30 3.15
C ALA A 580 -29.07 -27.07 2.01
N GLY A 581 -28.93 -26.60 0.77
CA GLY A 581 -29.36 -27.34 -0.43
C GLY A 581 -28.73 -28.73 -0.52
N VAL A 582 -27.41 -28.82 -0.29
CA VAL A 582 -26.70 -30.12 -0.23
C VAL A 582 -27.20 -30.97 0.94
N ALA A 583 -27.35 -30.39 2.13
CA ALA A 583 -27.85 -31.09 3.31
C ALA A 583 -29.27 -31.69 3.09
N ARG A 584 -30.18 -30.96 2.43
CA ARG A 584 -31.52 -31.49 2.09
C ARG A 584 -31.45 -32.69 1.14
N GLN A 585 -30.53 -32.66 0.19
CA GLN A 585 -30.30 -33.78 -0.74
C GLN A 585 -29.76 -35.02 -0.02
N ILE A 586 -28.84 -34.82 0.94
CA ILE A 586 -28.34 -35.89 1.82
C ILE A 586 -29.49 -36.48 2.64
N ASN A 587 -30.30 -35.64 3.30
CA ASN A 587 -31.43 -36.08 4.13
C ASN A 587 -32.54 -36.78 3.32
N ALA A 588 -32.70 -36.43 2.04
CA ALA A 588 -33.62 -37.08 1.12
C ALA A 588 -33.07 -38.42 0.56
N GLY A 589 -31.85 -38.83 0.95
CA GLY A 589 -31.19 -40.04 0.46
C GLY A 589 -30.62 -39.93 -0.96
N GLN A 590 -30.53 -38.71 -1.51
CA GLN A 590 -30.07 -38.42 -2.88
C GLN A 590 -28.55 -38.18 -2.93
N TYR A 591 -27.77 -39.15 -2.44
CA TYR A 591 -26.32 -39.03 -2.25
C TYR A 591 -25.51 -38.71 -3.51
N ALA A 592 -25.86 -39.31 -4.65
CA ALA A 592 -25.18 -39.04 -5.93
C ALA A 592 -25.38 -37.58 -6.39
N GLN A 593 -26.57 -37.04 -6.16
CA GLN A 593 -26.89 -35.65 -6.48
C GLN A 593 -26.21 -34.69 -5.49
N ALA A 594 -26.11 -35.06 -4.21
CA ALA A 594 -25.35 -34.33 -3.21
C ALA A 594 -23.84 -34.26 -3.54
N GLU A 595 -23.22 -35.35 -4.01
CA GLU A 595 -21.80 -35.35 -4.39
C GLU A 595 -21.54 -34.46 -5.62
N GLN A 596 -22.45 -34.44 -6.60
CA GLN A 596 -22.37 -33.50 -7.73
C GLN A 596 -22.43 -32.04 -7.28
N LEU A 597 -23.30 -31.72 -6.31
CA LEU A 597 -23.46 -30.36 -5.80
C LEU A 597 -22.25 -29.84 -5.01
N ILE A 598 -21.33 -30.71 -4.58
CA ILE A 598 -20.05 -30.32 -3.93
C ILE A 598 -18.82 -30.61 -4.79
N GLY A 599 -19.03 -31.13 -6.01
CA GLY A 599 -18.00 -31.45 -7.00
C GLY A 599 -17.20 -30.21 -7.47
N ALA A 600 -16.12 -30.46 -8.19
CA ALA A 600 -15.36 -29.38 -8.82
C ALA A 600 -16.24 -28.65 -9.85
N GLY A 601 -16.31 -27.31 -9.75
CA GLY A 601 -17.14 -26.48 -10.63
C GLY A 601 -18.60 -26.28 -10.19
N SER A 602 -19.03 -26.89 -9.08
CA SER A 602 -20.39 -26.66 -8.55
C SER A 602 -20.56 -25.26 -7.95
N ARG A 603 -21.81 -24.80 -7.81
CA ARG A 603 -22.11 -23.50 -7.19
C ARG A 603 -21.57 -23.40 -5.77
N PHE A 604 -21.69 -24.47 -4.97
CA PHE A 604 -21.13 -24.53 -3.62
C PHE A 604 -19.61 -24.35 -3.60
N ALA A 605 -18.89 -25.04 -4.50
CA ALA A 605 -17.42 -24.93 -4.58
C ALA A 605 -16.95 -23.52 -4.97
N GLN A 606 -17.68 -22.85 -5.88
CA GLN A 606 -17.42 -21.47 -6.27
C GLN A 606 -17.65 -20.51 -5.08
N VAL A 607 -18.83 -20.56 -4.47
CA VAL A 607 -19.20 -19.67 -3.36
C VAL A 607 -18.30 -19.88 -2.14
N SER A 608 -17.93 -21.13 -1.83
CA SER A 608 -16.96 -21.44 -0.75
C SER A 608 -15.60 -20.78 -0.98
N THR A 609 -15.12 -20.78 -2.24
CA THR A 609 -13.85 -20.14 -2.61
C THR A 609 -13.97 -18.62 -2.58
N GLU A 610 -15.09 -18.06 -3.05
CA GLU A 610 -15.38 -16.62 -3.02
C GLU A 610 -15.43 -16.09 -1.57
N VAL A 611 -16.14 -16.77 -0.67
CA VAL A 611 -16.20 -16.40 0.76
C VAL A 611 -14.81 -16.43 1.40
N ALA A 612 -14.02 -17.49 1.17
CA ALA A 612 -12.65 -17.57 1.69
C ALA A 612 -11.75 -16.43 1.15
N THR A 613 -11.94 -16.05 -0.11
CA THR A 613 -11.19 -14.96 -0.75
C THR A 613 -11.58 -13.60 -0.18
N ILE A 614 -12.89 -13.34 -0.01
CA ILE A 614 -13.40 -12.10 0.59
C ILE A 614 -12.96 -11.99 2.05
N LEU A 615 -13.00 -13.08 2.82
CA LEU A 615 -12.49 -13.13 4.19
C LEU A 615 -10.98 -12.86 4.26
N THR A 616 -10.20 -13.41 3.33
CA THR A 616 -8.75 -13.15 3.26
C THR A 616 -8.45 -11.68 2.93
N ARG A 617 -9.29 -11.06 2.10
CA ARG A 617 -9.19 -9.62 1.78
C ARG A 617 -9.61 -8.77 2.98
N ALA A 618 -10.70 -9.15 3.67
CA ALA A 618 -11.19 -8.50 4.89
C ALA A 618 -10.15 -8.54 6.03
N LYS A 619 -9.41 -9.65 6.15
CA LYS A 619 -8.27 -9.79 7.09
C LYS A 619 -7.15 -8.77 6.82
N ARG A 620 -6.88 -8.44 5.55
CA ARG A 620 -5.78 -7.56 5.14
C ARG A 620 -6.15 -6.07 5.18
N GLY A 621 -7.42 -5.74 5.36
CA GLY A 621 -7.90 -4.37 5.48
C GLY A 621 -9.39 -4.30 5.19
N MET A 622 -10.19 -4.28 6.26
CA MET A 622 -11.61 -3.93 6.17
C MET A 622 -11.81 -2.45 6.28
#